data_AF-A0A524B5R7-F1
#
_entry.id   AF-A0A524B5R7-F1
#
_cell.length_a   1.000
_cell.length_b   1.000
_cell.length_c   1.000
_cell.angle_alpha   90.00
_cell.angle_beta   90.00
_cell.angle_gamma   90.00
#
_symmetry.space_group_name_H-M   'P 1'
#
loop_
_entity.id
_entity.type
_entity.pdbx_description
1 polymer ?
#
loop_
_entity_poly.entity_id
_entity_poly.type
_entity_poly.pdbx_seq_one_letter_code
_entity_poly.pdbx_strand_id
1 'polypeptide(L)'
;MARDMTRYIEAGCLDPKSPNAQAIIDTIEYLEQRQLSTDMIITALRDPSMGQLIETFTRTGVGRLSSRDMAARVGMDLARVLEVRLASGLPPAEPDDPVFEESDVETFKLLTAGDQIFTSDELLTFVRVLGSSVSRVAEAANTLFLEDVERPMIAAGVSGVDVLRSVVGAQGLALDLAWVFRMLIREHLSLSIDRHRQSVEKGGYADGMVSMAVGFVDLVGFTTRSGAMSAKELSALVSKFETLALDTVSLLGGRLVKFIGDELMFVASGPSEGCTIATELLTAFGADSSLTPRGGMAYGPVLARVGDYFGSTVNLASRLVDQAVPGEILVTRELAEQSGHSLEPAGRRMLKGFAEPVAVYSLTQVQK
;
A
#
# COMPACT_ATOMS: atom_id res chain seq x y z
N MET A 1 -6.63 -17.74 42.55
CA MET A 1 -5.41 -17.30 43.25
C MET A 1 -5.32 -15.80 43.07
N ALA A 2 -5.36 -15.01 44.14
CA ALA A 2 -5.13 -13.57 44.03
C ALA A 2 -3.69 -13.37 43.53
N ARG A 3 -3.51 -12.77 42.35
CA ARG A 3 -2.19 -12.47 41.80
C ARG A 3 -1.51 -11.38 42.63
N ASP A 4 -0.19 -11.43 42.72
CA ASP A 4 0.60 -10.49 43.51
C ASP A 4 0.65 -9.11 42.86
N MET A 5 -0.15 -8.17 43.39
CA MET A 5 -0.22 -6.79 42.91
C MET A 5 0.81 -5.86 43.59
N THR A 6 1.63 -6.39 44.50
CA THR A 6 2.52 -5.59 45.35
C THR A 6 3.47 -4.73 44.53
N ARG A 7 4.05 -5.30 43.46
CA ARG A 7 4.96 -4.56 42.57
C ARG A 7 4.33 -3.35 41.88
N TYR A 8 3.06 -3.44 41.50
CA TYR A 8 2.36 -2.33 40.84
C TYR A 8 1.98 -1.23 41.83
N ILE A 9 1.69 -1.60 43.08
CA ILE A 9 1.45 -0.66 44.18
C ILE A 9 2.74 0.07 44.56
N GLU A 10 3.85 -0.67 44.73
CA GLU A 10 5.18 -0.11 45.02
C GLU A 10 5.68 0.83 43.91
N ALA A 11 5.38 0.49 42.65
CA ALA A 11 5.71 1.32 41.49
C ALA A 11 4.83 2.58 41.36
N GLY A 12 3.79 2.73 42.19
CA GLY A 12 2.84 3.85 42.17
C GLY A 12 1.80 3.79 41.04
N CYS A 13 1.70 2.65 40.33
CA CYS A 13 0.78 2.49 39.19
C CYS A 13 -0.62 2.03 39.63
N LEU A 14 -0.77 1.50 40.85
CA LEU A 14 -2.04 1.04 41.40
C LEU A 14 -2.23 1.57 42.84
N ASP A 15 -3.28 2.36 43.05
CA ASP A 15 -3.78 2.65 44.39
C ASP A 15 -5.06 1.81 44.63
N PRO A 16 -5.03 0.81 45.53
CA PRO A 16 -6.19 -0.04 45.83
C PRO A 16 -7.42 0.72 46.33
N LYS A 17 -7.25 1.97 46.80
CA LYS A 17 -8.34 2.82 47.29
C LYS A 17 -8.91 3.75 46.20
N SER A 18 -8.29 3.80 45.03
CA SER A 18 -8.75 4.63 43.92
C SER A 18 -10.07 4.08 43.35
N PRO A 19 -11.03 4.94 42.95
CA PRO A 19 -12.23 4.50 42.25
C PRO A 19 -11.93 3.77 40.93
N ASN A 20 -10.74 3.94 40.36
CA ASN A 20 -10.29 3.27 39.13
C ASN A 20 -9.44 2.01 39.40
N ALA A 21 -9.24 1.61 40.65
CA ALA A 21 -8.35 0.50 41.02
C ALA A 21 -8.71 -0.80 40.30
N GLN A 22 -10.01 -1.13 40.21
CA GLN A 22 -10.46 -2.35 39.55
C GLN A 22 -10.15 -2.33 38.04
N ALA A 23 -10.35 -1.19 37.36
CA ALA A 23 -10.05 -1.07 35.94
C ALA A 23 -8.53 -1.25 35.66
N ILE A 24 -7.67 -0.72 36.55
CA ILE A 24 -6.22 -0.89 36.47
C ILE A 24 -5.84 -2.36 36.67
N ILE A 25 -6.42 -3.03 37.68
CA ILE A 25 -6.20 -4.47 37.94
C ILE A 25 -6.62 -5.30 36.73
N ASP A 26 -7.83 -5.09 36.19
CA ASP A 26 -8.31 -5.81 35.01
C ASP A 26 -7.36 -5.64 33.81
N THR A 27 -6.76 -4.46 33.69
CA THR A 27 -5.81 -4.15 32.61
C THR A 27 -4.47 -4.83 32.83
N ILE A 28 -3.92 -4.80 34.04
CA ILE A 28 -2.72 -5.56 34.40
C ILE A 28 -2.92 -7.05 34.08
N GLU A 29 -4.03 -7.63 34.53
CA GLU A 29 -4.33 -9.05 34.29
C GLU A 29 -4.42 -9.37 32.80
N TYR A 30 -5.06 -8.49 32.03
CA TYR A 30 -5.20 -8.61 30.59
C TYR A 30 -3.85 -8.50 29.84
N LEU A 31 -2.93 -7.65 30.31
CA LEU A 31 -1.57 -7.52 29.77
C LEU A 31 -0.69 -8.72 30.13
N GLU A 32 -0.79 -9.23 31.36
CA GLU A 32 -0.08 -10.43 31.81
C GLU A 32 -0.53 -11.69 31.04
N GLN A 33 -1.82 -11.79 30.67
CA GLN A 33 -2.32 -12.87 29.81
C GLN A 33 -1.64 -12.88 28.42
N ARG A 34 -1.10 -11.74 27.98
CA ARG A 34 -0.33 -11.59 26.74
C ARG A 34 1.18 -11.69 26.96
N GLN A 35 1.59 -12.18 28.13
CA GLN A 35 2.98 -12.47 28.50
C GLN A 35 3.90 -11.24 28.60
N LEU A 36 3.34 -10.05 28.86
CA LEU A 36 4.14 -8.87 29.13
C LEU A 36 4.79 -9.00 30.51
N SER A 37 6.05 -8.56 30.62
CA SER A 37 6.75 -8.51 31.90
C SER A 37 6.18 -7.41 32.81
N THR A 38 6.32 -7.56 34.12
CA THR A 38 5.88 -6.56 35.10
C THR A 38 6.47 -5.17 34.83
N ASP A 39 7.75 -5.07 34.44
CA ASP A 39 8.41 -3.79 34.19
C ASP A 39 7.85 -3.08 32.94
N MET A 40 7.50 -3.86 31.92
CA MET A 40 6.81 -3.37 30.71
C MET A 40 5.43 -2.82 31.05
N ILE A 41 4.67 -3.56 31.87
CA ILE A 41 3.33 -3.14 32.31
C ILE A 41 3.41 -1.88 33.19
N ILE A 42 4.44 -1.76 34.05
CA ILE A 42 4.66 -0.55 34.85
C ILE A 42 4.95 0.66 33.94
N THR A 43 5.79 0.49 32.92
CA THR A 43 6.12 1.56 31.95
C THR A 43 4.86 2.00 31.19
N ALA A 44 4.11 1.02 30.68
CA ALA A 44 2.81 1.19 30.02
C ALA A 44 1.79 1.98 30.84
N LEU A 45 1.70 1.73 32.15
CA LEU A 45 0.75 2.40 33.04
C LEU A 45 1.19 3.83 33.43
N ARG A 46 2.48 4.14 33.34
CA ARG A 46 3.03 5.47 33.68
C ARG A 46 2.89 6.48 32.55
N ASP A 47 2.98 6.00 31.31
CA ASP A 47 2.79 6.79 30.11
C ASP A 47 1.82 6.03 29.18
N PRO A 48 0.50 6.27 29.30
CA PRO A 48 -0.50 5.56 28.51
C PRO A 48 -0.54 6.00 27.04
N SER A 49 0.49 6.73 26.55
CA SER A 49 0.59 7.06 25.15
C SER A 49 0.86 5.81 24.30
N MET A 50 0.15 5.71 23.18
CA MET A 50 0.25 4.65 22.19
C MET A 50 1.69 4.30 21.76
N GLY A 51 2.57 5.29 21.65
CA GLY A 51 3.93 5.12 21.15
C GLY A 51 4.80 4.18 22.01
N GLN A 52 4.84 4.41 23.33
CA GLN A 52 5.61 3.55 24.23
C GLN A 52 4.96 2.18 24.42
N LEU A 53 3.62 2.10 24.38
CA LEU A 53 2.89 0.85 24.48
C LEU A 53 3.17 -0.04 23.27
N ILE A 54 2.99 0.46 22.04
CA ILE A 54 3.31 -0.29 20.82
C ILE A 54 4.78 -0.69 20.80
N GLU A 55 5.70 0.19 21.19
CA GLU A 55 7.12 -0.15 21.29
C GLU A 55 7.34 -1.32 22.26
N THR A 56 6.72 -1.26 23.43
CA THR A 56 6.76 -2.31 24.46
C THR A 56 6.16 -3.63 23.95
N PHE A 57 5.05 -3.58 23.22
CA PHE A 57 4.42 -4.78 22.65
C PHE A 57 5.21 -5.38 21.48
N THR A 58 5.78 -4.54 20.60
CA THR A 58 6.47 -4.99 19.36
C THR A 58 7.94 -5.33 19.57
N ARG A 59 8.59 -4.80 20.61
CA ARG A 59 10.03 -5.01 20.87
C ARG A 59 10.35 -6.00 21.98
N THR A 60 9.47 -6.20 22.96
CA THR A 60 9.86 -6.84 24.24
C THR A 60 9.13 -8.14 24.58
N GLY A 61 8.71 -8.91 23.57
CA GLY A 61 8.23 -10.28 23.78
C GLY A 61 9.27 -11.18 24.47
N VAL A 62 8.82 -12.03 25.39
CA VAL A 62 9.62 -13.12 25.98
C VAL A 62 9.76 -14.23 24.91
N GLY A 63 10.97 -14.77 24.72
CA GLY A 63 11.21 -15.84 23.73
C GLY A 63 11.55 -15.35 22.31
N ARG A 64 12.07 -14.13 22.19
CA ARG A 64 12.59 -13.60 20.92
C ARG A 64 13.96 -14.18 20.58
N LEU A 65 14.18 -14.35 19.27
CA LEU A 65 15.41 -14.86 18.69
C LEU A 65 16.27 -13.69 18.18
N SER A 66 17.58 -13.82 18.35
CA SER A 66 18.53 -12.93 17.66
C SER A 66 18.67 -13.30 16.18
N SER A 67 19.32 -12.44 15.39
CA SER A 67 19.65 -12.78 13.99
C SER A 67 20.56 -14.02 13.92
N ARG A 68 21.45 -14.19 14.91
CA ARG A 68 22.31 -15.38 15.03
C ARG A 68 21.52 -16.63 15.38
N ASP A 69 20.57 -16.53 16.32
CA ASP A 69 19.71 -17.65 16.68
C ASP A 69 18.85 -18.08 15.49
N MET A 70 18.27 -17.11 14.77
CA MET A 70 17.49 -17.36 13.55
C MET A 70 18.33 -18.08 12.49
N ALA A 71 19.53 -17.57 12.19
CA ALA A 71 20.46 -18.17 11.24
C ALA A 71 20.75 -19.65 11.58
N ALA A 72 21.07 -19.93 12.85
CA ALA A 72 21.31 -21.28 13.33
C ALA A 72 20.06 -22.17 13.26
N ARG A 73 18.88 -21.62 13.56
CA ARG A 73 17.59 -22.34 13.61
C ARG A 73 17.13 -22.80 12.23
N VAL A 74 17.31 -21.97 11.19
CA VAL A 74 16.91 -22.28 9.81
C VAL A 74 18.04 -22.85 8.96
N GLY A 75 19.28 -22.85 9.46
CA GLY A 75 20.46 -23.35 8.73
C GLY A 75 20.90 -22.39 7.61
N MET A 76 20.74 -21.09 7.81
CA MET A 76 21.04 -20.03 6.85
C MET A 76 22.29 -19.24 7.30
N ASP A 77 23.02 -18.64 6.38
CA ASP A 77 24.11 -17.71 6.74
C ASP A 77 23.54 -16.47 7.44
N LEU A 78 24.26 -15.97 8.46
CA LEU A 78 23.87 -14.78 9.22
C LEU A 78 23.75 -13.56 8.29
N ALA A 79 24.65 -13.41 7.32
CA ALA A 79 24.60 -12.31 6.35
C ALA A 79 23.27 -12.31 5.59
N ARG A 80 22.77 -13.50 5.21
CA ARG A 80 21.50 -13.64 4.51
C ARG A 80 20.30 -13.26 5.38
N VAL A 81 20.30 -13.62 6.67
CA VAL A 81 19.25 -13.19 7.63
C VAL A 81 19.19 -11.67 7.73
N LEU A 82 20.36 -11.01 7.82
CA LEU A 82 20.47 -9.56 7.87
C LEU A 82 20.02 -8.90 6.55
N GLU A 83 20.38 -9.48 5.40
CA GLU A 83 19.93 -9.01 4.09
C GLU A 83 18.41 -9.07 3.93
N VAL A 84 17.78 -10.17 4.36
CA VAL A 84 16.31 -10.31 4.31
C VAL A 84 15.65 -9.25 5.17
N ARG A 85 16.18 -8.98 6.37
CA ARG A 85 15.66 -7.93 7.26
C ARG A 85 15.72 -6.55 6.59
N LEU A 86 16.89 -6.19 6.05
CA LEU A 86 17.09 -4.94 5.32
C LEU A 86 16.18 -4.85 4.09
N ALA A 87 16.06 -5.93 3.32
CA ALA A 87 15.18 -6.01 2.16
C ALA A 87 13.71 -5.81 2.54
N SER A 88 13.27 -6.32 3.70
CA SER A 88 11.91 -6.07 4.21
C SER A 88 11.66 -4.60 4.62
N GLY A 89 12.67 -3.72 4.55
CA GLY A 89 12.56 -2.32 4.95
C GLY A 89 12.66 -2.10 6.47
N LEU A 90 13.07 -3.13 7.21
CA LEU A 90 13.26 -3.04 8.66
C LEU A 90 14.65 -2.46 8.96
N PRO A 91 14.79 -1.67 10.04
CA PRO A 91 16.07 -1.10 10.42
C PRO A 91 17.09 -2.21 10.73
N PRO A 92 18.39 -1.95 10.48
CA PRO A 92 19.44 -2.89 10.86
C PRO A 92 19.38 -3.15 12.37
N ALA A 93 19.74 -4.37 12.76
CA ALA A 93 19.84 -4.80 14.15
C ALA A 93 21.20 -5.42 14.37
N GLU A 94 21.75 -5.29 15.57
CA GLU A 94 22.98 -6.02 15.90
C GLU A 94 22.70 -7.53 15.88
N PRO A 95 23.68 -8.37 15.52
CA PRO A 95 23.46 -9.80 15.34
C PRO A 95 22.83 -10.53 16.53
N ASP A 96 23.09 -10.03 17.74
CA ASP A 96 22.66 -10.62 19.02
C ASP A 96 21.43 -9.89 19.60
N ASP A 97 20.88 -8.88 18.91
CA ASP A 97 19.65 -8.20 19.33
C ASP A 97 18.43 -9.12 19.13
N PRO A 98 17.52 -9.24 20.12
CA PRO A 98 16.34 -10.10 20.05
C PRO A 98 15.23 -9.45 19.22
N VAL A 99 15.29 -9.61 17.90
CA VAL A 99 14.42 -8.90 16.95
C VAL A 99 13.43 -9.78 16.19
N PHE A 100 13.50 -11.10 16.34
CA PHE A 100 12.59 -12.06 15.72
C PHE A 100 11.76 -12.82 16.75
N GLU A 101 10.62 -13.34 16.34
CA GLU A 101 9.78 -14.25 17.11
C GLU A 101 9.99 -15.71 16.65
N GLU A 102 9.62 -16.70 17.48
CA GLU A 102 9.71 -18.11 17.08
C GLU A 102 8.81 -18.41 15.86
N SER A 103 7.70 -17.68 15.71
CA SER A 103 6.80 -17.73 14.55
C SER A 103 7.49 -17.32 13.24
N ASP A 104 8.51 -16.46 13.29
CA ASP A 104 9.25 -15.98 12.11
C ASP A 104 10.11 -17.09 11.48
N VAL A 105 10.42 -18.15 12.22
CA VAL A 105 11.21 -19.29 11.71
C VAL A 105 10.56 -19.90 10.47
N GLU A 106 9.23 -20.04 10.46
CA GLU A 106 8.50 -20.56 9.30
C GLU A 106 8.57 -19.62 8.09
N THR A 107 8.61 -18.31 8.32
CA THR A 107 8.81 -17.31 7.25
C THR A 107 10.18 -17.48 6.58
N PHE A 108 11.24 -17.69 7.36
CA PHE A 108 12.59 -17.92 6.81
C PHE A 108 12.76 -19.29 6.14
N LYS A 109 12.06 -20.32 6.62
CA LYS A 109 11.99 -21.61 5.92
C LYS A 109 11.34 -21.48 4.53
N LEU A 110 10.30 -20.67 4.41
CA LEU A 110 9.68 -20.39 3.10
C LEU A 110 10.66 -19.73 2.14
N LEU A 111 11.48 -18.78 2.62
CA LEU A 111 12.53 -18.16 1.80
C LEU A 111 13.57 -19.19 1.32
N THR A 112 13.99 -20.09 2.21
CA THR A 112 14.93 -21.18 1.88
C THR A 112 14.36 -22.14 0.82
N ALA A 113 13.06 -22.45 0.90
CA ALA A 113 12.38 -23.23 -0.13
C ALA A 113 12.30 -22.46 -1.46
N GLY A 114 12.10 -21.15 -1.40
CA GLY A 114 12.09 -20.26 -2.55
C GLY A 114 13.41 -20.26 -3.32
N ASP A 115 14.55 -20.32 -2.63
CA ASP A 115 15.90 -20.35 -3.26
C ASP A 115 16.11 -21.58 -4.16
N GLN A 116 15.24 -22.61 -4.07
CA GLN A 116 15.26 -23.77 -4.96
C GLN A 116 14.59 -23.52 -6.32
N ILE A 117 13.79 -22.45 -6.42
CA ILE A 117 12.94 -22.14 -7.58
C ILE A 117 13.37 -20.81 -8.23
N PHE A 118 13.77 -19.84 -7.41
CA PHE A 118 14.09 -18.47 -7.83
C PHE A 118 15.54 -18.13 -7.49
N THR A 119 16.10 -17.15 -8.20
CA THR A 119 17.41 -16.61 -7.81
C THR A 119 17.31 -15.80 -6.50
N SER A 120 18.40 -15.73 -5.75
CA SER A 120 18.42 -15.00 -4.48
C SER A 120 18.12 -13.50 -4.64
N ASP A 121 18.49 -12.90 -5.77
CA ASP A 121 18.21 -11.50 -6.11
C ASP A 121 16.71 -11.25 -6.40
N GLU A 122 16.05 -12.18 -7.09
CA GLU A 122 14.61 -12.12 -7.36
C GLU A 122 13.81 -12.25 -6.07
N LEU A 123 14.20 -13.17 -5.18
CA LEU A 123 13.56 -13.32 -3.88
C LEU A 123 13.73 -12.09 -3.00
N LEU A 124 14.93 -11.52 -2.92
CA LEU A 124 15.13 -10.26 -2.18
C LEU A 124 14.30 -9.11 -2.78
N THR A 125 14.19 -9.06 -4.10
CA THR A 125 13.34 -8.07 -4.76
C THR A 125 11.88 -8.26 -4.38
N PHE A 126 11.38 -9.50 -4.35
CA PHE A 126 10.02 -9.81 -3.90
C PHE A 126 9.81 -9.47 -2.41
N VAL A 127 10.78 -9.78 -1.55
CA VAL A 127 10.77 -9.41 -0.13
C VAL A 127 10.69 -7.89 0.04
N ARG A 128 11.39 -7.10 -0.78
CA ARG A 128 11.27 -5.62 -0.78
C ARG A 128 9.86 -5.14 -1.12
N VAL A 129 9.21 -5.76 -2.11
CA VAL A 129 7.82 -5.43 -2.45
C VAL A 129 6.88 -5.74 -1.29
N LEU A 130 7.01 -6.93 -0.70
CA LEU A 130 6.22 -7.33 0.46
C LEU A 130 6.43 -6.35 1.62
N GLY A 131 7.68 -6.08 2.00
CA GLY A 131 8.03 -5.16 3.07
C GLY A 131 7.44 -3.76 2.88
N SER A 132 7.65 -3.18 1.70
CA SER A 132 7.08 -1.86 1.35
C SER A 132 5.55 -1.83 1.34
N SER A 133 4.89 -2.96 1.03
CA SER A 133 3.43 -3.04 1.00
C SER A 133 2.85 -3.19 2.40
N VAL A 134 3.44 -4.05 3.21
CA VAL A 134 3.05 -4.23 4.62
C VAL A 134 3.32 -2.95 5.41
N SER A 135 4.42 -2.24 5.15
CA SER A 135 4.68 -0.93 5.77
C SER A 135 3.57 0.08 5.49
N ARG A 136 3.11 0.20 4.24
CA ARG A 136 1.97 1.08 3.89
C ARG A 136 0.67 0.66 4.59
N VAL A 137 0.41 -0.64 4.72
CA VAL A 137 -0.78 -1.13 5.45
C VAL A 137 -0.67 -0.83 6.94
N ALA A 138 0.50 -1.00 7.55
CA ALA A 138 0.74 -0.68 8.94
C ALA A 138 0.53 0.82 9.23
N GLU A 139 1.03 1.70 8.37
CA GLU A 139 0.80 3.14 8.45
C GLU A 139 -0.69 3.51 8.33
N ALA A 140 -1.40 2.91 7.38
CA ALA A 140 -2.83 3.13 7.20
C ALA A 140 -3.63 2.64 8.42
N ALA A 141 -3.33 1.45 8.95
CA ALA A 141 -3.99 0.89 10.13
C ALA A 141 -3.72 1.76 11.38
N ASN A 142 -2.48 2.24 11.55
CA ASN A 142 -2.13 3.13 12.65
C ASN A 142 -2.87 4.48 12.53
N THR A 143 -2.92 5.07 11.33
CA THR A 143 -3.66 6.31 11.07
C THR A 143 -5.14 6.16 11.41
N LEU A 144 -5.79 5.09 10.93
CA LEU A 144 -7.18 4.79 11.22
C LEU A 144 -7.44 4.71 12.74
N PHE A 145 -6.58 3.99 13.47
CA PHE A 145 -6.72 3.87 14.91
C PHE A 145 -6.54 5.20 15.64
N LEU A 146 -5.52 5.99 15.29
CA LEU A 146 -5.26 7.27 15.94
C LEU A 146 -6.42 8.26 15.73
N GLU A 147 -6.99 8.30 14.52
CA GLU A 147 -8.05 9.25 14.18
C GLU A 147 -9.43 8.84 14.67
N ASP A 148 -9.77 7.55 14.58
CA ASP A 148 -11.13 7.08 14.88
C ASP A 148 -11.27 6.48 16.29
N VAL A 149 -10.17 6.15 16.96
CA VAL A 149 -10.19 5.53 18.30
C VAL A 149 -9.47 6.39 19.33
N GLU A 150 -8.15 6.58 19.22
CA GLU A 150 -7.37 7.20 20.30
C GLU A 150 -7.73 8.67 20.54
N ARG A 151 -7.67 9.52 19.49
CA ARG A 151 -7.94 10.95 19.63
C ARG A 151 -9.36 11.25 20.15
N PRO A 152 -10.43 10.60 19.66
CA PRO A 152 -11.77 10.78 20.22
C PRO A 152 -11.87 10.36 21.69
N MET A 153 -11.24 9.26 22.09
CA MET A 153 -11.24 8.81 23.48
C MET A 153 -10.53 9.80 24.40
N ILE A 154 -9.36 10.30 24.00
CA ILE A 154 -8.63 11.34 24.74
C ILE A 154 -9.47 12.62 24.86
N ALA A 155 -10.07 13.07 23.76
CA ALA A 155 -10.91 14.28 23.74
C ALA A 155 -12.15 14.15 24.64
N ALA A 156 -12.69 12.93 24.78
CA ALA A 156 -13.80 12.62 25.68
C ALA A 156 -13.37 12.46 27.16
N GLY A 157 -12.08 12.59 27.48
CA GLY A 157 -11.56 12.43 28.84
C GLY A 157 -11.64 10.99 29.35
N VAL A 158 -11.63 10.00 28.45
CA VAL A 158 -11.63 8.58 28.82
C VAL A 158 -10.35 8.25 29.60
N SER A 159 -10.47 7.34 30.57
CA SER A 159 -9.33 6.95 31.40
C SER A 159 -8.21 6.34 30.54
N GLY A 160 -6.94 6.60 30.88
CA GLY A 160 -5.79 6.03 30.15
C GLY A 160 -5.77 4.50 30.12
N VAL A 161 -6.43 3.88 31.10
CA VAL A 161 -6.60 2.41 31.21
C VAL A 161 -7.56 1.88 30.14
N ASP A 162 -8.68 2.57 29.92
CA ASP A 162 -9.62 2.20 28.86
C ASP A 162 -9.04 2.47 27.47
N VAL A 163 -8.24 3.54 27.32
CA VAL A 163 -7.46 3.79 26.10
C VAL A 163 -6.52 2.62 25.84
N LEU A 164 -5.71 2.24 26.82
CA LEU A 164 -4.79 1.10 26.75
C LEU A 164 -5.49 -0.22 26.36
N ARG A 165 -6.68 -0.49 26.91
CA ARG A 165 -7.47 -1.68 26.51
C ARG A 165 -7.85 -1.63 25.03
N SER A 166 -8.26 -0.47 24.52
CA SER A 166 -8.56 -0.27 23.10
C SER A 166 -7.32 -0.46 22.21
N VAL A 167 -6.15 0.03 22.63
CA VAL A 167 -4.87 -0.17 21.92
C VAL A 167 -4.60 -1.64 21.68
N VAL A 168 -4.65 -2.44 22.75
CA VAL A 168 -4.32 -3.87 22.65
C VAL A 168 -5.40 -4.64 21.89
N GLY A 169 -6.66 -4.25 22.02
CA GLY A 169 -7.74 -4.77 21.18
C GLY A 169 -7.50 -4.53 19.69
N ALA A 170 -7.09 -3.32 19.33
CA ALA A 170 -6.76 -2.95 17.95
C ALA A 170 -5.52 -3.67 17.42
N GLN A 171 -4.50 -3.92 18.25
CA GLN A 171 -3.37 -4.76 17.88
C GLN A 171 -3.80 -6.19 17.51
N GLY A 172 -4.71 -6.78 18.31
CA GLY A 172 -5.28 -8.09 17.99
C GLY A 172 -5.95 -8.10 16.60
N LEU A 173 -6.78 -7.10 16.32
CA LEU A 173 -7.41 -6.91 15.01
C LEU A 173 -6.39 -6.71 13.89
N ALA A 174 -5.31 -5.97 14.15
CA ALA A 174 -4.24 -5.75 13.18
C ALA A 174 -3.50 -7.05 12.85
N LEU A 175 -3.28 -7.94 13.83
CA LEU A 175 -2.69 -9.26 13.58
C LEU A 175 -3.65 -10.19 12.82
N ASP A 176 -4.96 -10.08 13.04
CA ASP A 176 -5.97 -10.81 12.28
C ASP A 176 -6.03 -10.41 10.79
N LEU A 177 -5.46 -9.25 10.41
CA LEU A 177 -5.30 -8.87 9.00
C LEU A 177 -4.52 -9.91 8.19
N ALA A 178 -3.70 -10.76 8.82
CA ALA A 178 -3.02 -11.87 8.15
C ALA A 178 -4.00 -12.78 7.37
N TRP A 179 -5.21 -13.00 7.89
CA TRP A 179 -6.23 -13.78 7.20
C TRP A 179 -6.80 -13.07 5.98
N VAL A 180 -7.02 -11.75 6.10
CA VAL A 180 -7.47 -10.90 4.99
C VAL A 180 -6.41 -10.90 3.89
N PHE A 181 -5.13 -10.74 4.25
CA PHE A 181 -4.03 -10.78 3.29
C PHE A 181 -3.98 -12.10 2.52
N ARG A 182 -4.16 -13.23 3.20
CA ARG A 182 -4.20 -14.53 2.53
C ARG A 182 -5.29 -14.61 1.47
N MET A 183 -6.48 -14.08 1.75
CA MET A 183 -7.57 -14.01 0.78
C MET A 183 -7.21 -13.07 -0.38
N LEU A 184 -6.74 -11.85 -0.09
CA LEU A 184 -6.41 -10.84 -1.10
C LEU A 184 -5.27 -11.28 -2.02
N ILE A 185 -4.23 -11.92 -1.48
CA ILE A 185 -3.12 -12.45 -2.28
C ILE A 185 -3.63 -13.45 -3.32
N ARG A 186 -4.57 -14.33 -2.94
CA ARG A 186 -5.15 -15.30 -3.87
C ARG A 186 -5.87 -14.61 -5.03
N GLU A 187 -6.73 -13.64 -4.73
CA GLU A 187 -7.49 -12.93 -5.77
C GLU A 187 -6.57 -12.09 -6.67
N HIS A 188 -5.63 -11.35 -6.09
CA HIS A 188 -4.66 -10.56 -6.87
C HIS A 188 -3.73 -11.43 -7.72
N LEU A 189 -3.37 -12.63 -7.26
CA LEU A 189 -2.60 -13.59 -8.05
C LEU A 189 -3.42 -14.07 -9.25
N SER A 190 -4.70 -14.42 -9.05
CA SER A 190 -5.60 -14.79 -10.15
C SER A 190 -5.70 -13.68 -11.19
N LEU A 191 -5.97 -12.44 -10.75
CA LEU A 191 -6.05 -11.28 -11.64
C LEU A 191 -4.74 -11.02 -12.39
N SER A 192 -3.59 -11.22 -11.74
CA SER A 192 -2.28 -11.05 -12.37
C SER A 192 -2.04 -12.11 -13.45
N ILE A 193 -2.39 -13.37 -13.17
CA ILE A 193 -2.28 -14.49 -14.11
C ILE A 193 -3.21 -14.26 -15.32
N ASP A 194 -4.46 -13.85 -15.07
CA ASP A 194 -5.43 -13.59 -16.14
C ASP A 194 -5.00 -12.45 -17.06
N ARG A 195 -4.51 -11.34 -16.50
CA ARG A 195 -3.96 -10.24 -17.31
C ARG A 195 -2.77 -10.69 -18.16
N HIS A 196 -1.86 -11.46 -17.56
CA HIS A 196 -0.71 -12.00 -18.30
C HIS A 196 -1.17 -12.89 -19.46
N ARG A 197 -2.09 -13.83 -19.20
CA ARG A 197 -2.68 -14.70 -20.23
C ARG A 197 -3.33 -13.91 -21.35
N GLN A 198 -4.19 -12.94 -21.04
CA GLN A 198 -4.85 -12.09 -22.04
C GLN A 198 -3.84 -11.32 -22.91
N SER A 199 -2.76 -10.80 -22.29
CA SER A 199 -1.71 -10.11 -23.04
C SER A 199 -0.98 -11.03 -24.02
N VAL A 200 -0.73 -12.29 -23.62
CA VAL A 200 -0.09 -13.32 -24.46
C VAL A 200 -1.01 -13.73 -25.60
N GLU A 201 -2.30 -13.98 -25.33
CA GLU A 201 -3.32 -14.35 -26.34
C GLU A 201 -3.48 -13.27 -27.42
N LYS A 202 -3.34 -12.00 -27.04
CA LYS A 202 -3.35 -10.85 -27.97
C LYS A 202 -2.02 -10.67 -28.74
N GLY A 203 -1.10 -11.65 -28.68
CA GLY A 203 0.19 -11.63 -29.37
C GLY A 203 1.22 -10.70 -28.75
N GLY A 204 1.01 -10.26 -27.50
CA GLY A 204 1.78 -9.22 -26.85
C GLY A 204 3.05 -9.67 -26.15
N TYR A 205 3.44 -10.96 -26.18
CA TYR A 205 4.59 -11.45 -25.42
C TYR A 205 5.80 -11.74 -26.30
N ALA A 206 6.85 -10.94 -26.17
CA ALA A 206 8.13 -11.15 -26.82
C ALA A 206 9.27 -10.60 -25.94
N ASP A 207 10.36 -11.37 -25.81
CA ASP A 207 11.58 -10.97 -25.11
C ASP A 207 11.35 -10.44 -23.67
N GLY A 208 10.42 -11.06 -22.93
CA GLY A 208 10.07 -10.65 -21.57
C GLY A 208 9.22 -9.37 -21.47
N MET A 209 8.81 -8.78 -22.59
CA MET A 209 7.86 -7.66 -22.65
C MET A 209 6.44 -8.15 -22.92
N VAL A 210 5.46 -7.44 -22.39
CA VAL A 210 4.02 -7.63 -22.64
C VAL A 210 3.44 -6.40 -23.33
N SER A 211 2.59 -6.55 -24.34
CA SER A 211 1.85 -5.42 -24.91
C SER A 211 0.67 -5.05 -24.04
N MET A 212 0.60 -3.79 -23.63
CA MET A 212 -0.46 -3.27 -22.75
C MET A 212 -0.91 -1.90 -23.24
N ALA A 213 -2.18 -1.56 -23.01
CA ALA A 213 -2.63 -0.18 -23.11
C ALA A 213 -2.27 0.51 -21.80
N VAL A 214 -1.47 1.56 -21.88
CA VAL A 214 -1.04 2.37 -20.73
C VAL A 214 -1.75 3.70 -20.82
N GLY A 215 -2.41 4.11 -19.74
CA GLY A 215 -3.09 5.38 -19.65
C GLY A 215 -2.65 6.17 -18.44
N PHE A 216 -2.50 7.48 -18.65
CA PHE A 216 -2.28 8.48 -17.62
C PHE A 216 -3.43 9.47 -17.63
N VAL A 217 -3.97 9.80 -16.45
CA VAL A 217 -5.05 10.79 -16.31
C VAL A 217 -4.66 11.76 -15.20
N ASP A 218 -4.57 13.03 -15.56
CA ASP A 218 -4.21 14.16 -14.71
C ASP A 218 -5.44 15.02 -14.43
N LEU A 219 -5.60 15.46 -13.18
CA LEU A 219 -6.71 16.30 -12.74
C LEU A 219 -6.37 17.79 -12.80
N VAL A 220 -6.67 18.43 -13.93
CA VAL A 220 -6.52 19.89 -14.04
C VAL A 220 -7.43 20.58 -13.02
N GLY A 221 -6.83 21.50 -12.24
CA GLY A 221 -7.50 22.26 -11.18
C GLY A 221 -7.31 21.68 -9.76
N PHE A 222 -6.82 20.45 -9.63
CA PHE A 222 -6.61 19.81 -8.33
C PHE A 222 -5.61 20.58 -7.46
N THR A 223 -4.43 20.91 -8.01
CA THR A 223 -3.40 21.67 -7.29
C THR A 223 -3.95 23.01 -6.76
N THR A 224 -4.64 23.80 -7.61
CA THR A 224 -5.25 25.08 -7.20
C THR A 224 -6.28 24.91 -6.08
N ARG A 225 -7.11 23.87 -6.18
CA ARG A 225 -8.14 23.56 -5.18
C ARG A 225 -7.53 23.12 -3.85
N SER A 226 -6.49 22.28 -3.90
CA SER A 226 -5.81 21.76 -2.71
C SER A 226 -5.12 22.86 -1.89
N GLY A 227 -4.60 23.92 -2.53
CA GLY A 227 -3.86 24.99 -1.86
C GLY A 227 -4.68 25.84 -0.89
N ALA A 228 -6.02 25.82 -0.98
CA ALA A 228 -6.93 26.56 -0.12
C ALA A 228 -7.64 25.68 0.94
N MET A 229 -7.37 24.37 0.95
CA MET A 229 -8.06 23.39 1.80
C MET A 229 -7.36 23.18 3.15
N SER A 230 -8.16 22.92 4.17
CA SER A 230 -7.64 22.31 5.40
C SER A 230 -7.13 20.89 5.13
N ALA A 231 -6.27 20.37 6.01
CA ALA A 231 -5.75 19.00 5.88
C ALA A 231 -6.86 17.94 5.78
N LYS A 232 -7.97 18.13 6.51
CA LYS A 232 -9.14 17.24 6.49
C LYS A 232 -9.88 17.28 5.15
N GLU A 233 -10.09 18.46 4.59
CA GLU A 233 -10.75 18.62 3.29
C GLU A 233 -9.90 18.06 2.16
N LEU A 234 -8.58 18.29 2.21
CA LEU A 234 -7.64 17.74 1.25
C LEU A 234 -7.63 16.21 1.32
N SER A 235 -7.55 15.64 2.52
CA SER A 235 -7.60 14.18 2.70
C SER A 235 -8.89 13.58 2.13
N ALA A 236 -10.05 14.20 2.40
CA ALA A 236 -11.33 13.72 1.88
C ALA A 236 -11.40 13.81 0.34
N LEU A 237 -10.84 14.86 -0.25
CA LEU A 237 -10.78 15.01 -1.70
C LEU A 237 -9.88 13.94 -2.34
N VAL A 238 -8.69 13.71 -1.78
CA VAL A 238 -7.75 12.67 -2.23
C VAL A 238 -8.42 11.30 -2.13
N SER A 239 -8.97 10.93 -0.97
CA SER A 239 -9.61 9.61 -0.79
C SER A 239 -10.79 9.39 -1.75
N LYS A 240 -11.60 10.42 -2.01
CA LYS A 240 -12.70 10.34 -3.00
C LYS A 240 -12.17 10.07 -4.41
N PHE A 241 -11.12 10.79 -4.81
CA PHE A 241 -10.47 10.60 -6.11
C PHE A 241 -9.86 9.20 -6.24
N GLU A 242 -9.09 8.77 -5.24
CA GLU A 242 -8.42 7.47 -5.25
C GLU A 242 -9.42 6.32 -5.30
N THR A 243 -10.51 6.42 -4.54
CA THR A 243 -11.60 5.44 -4.54
C THR A 243 -12.26 5.36 -5.92
N LEU A 244 -12.63 6.50 -6.49
CA LEU A 244 -13.28 6.56 -7.79
C LEU A 244 -12.38 6.00 -8.91
N ALA A 245 -11.10 6.36 -8.90
CA ALA A 245 -10.11 5.81 -9.83
C ALA A 245 -9.99 4.29 -9.69
N LEU A 246 -9.83 3.78 -8.47
CA LEU A 246 -9.67 2.35 -8.19
C LEU A 246 -10.91 1.56 -8.63
N ASP A 247 -12.10 2.04 -8.27
CA ASP A 247 -13.37 1.40 -8.60
C ASP A 247 -13.58 1.35 -10.12
N THR A 248 -13.46 2.50 -10.80
CA THR A 248 -13.63 2.57 -12.26
C THR A 248 -12.67 1.65 -13.00
N VAL A 249 -11.38 1.71 -12.65
CA VAL A 249 -10.36 0.89 -13.33
C VAL A 249 -10.58 -0.60 -13.05
N SER A 250 -10.93 -0.98 -11.82
CA SER A 250 -11.11 -2.39 -11.44
C SER A 250 -12.38 -2.99 -12.05
N LEU A 251 -13.49 -2.25 -12.06
CA LEU A 251 -14.77 -2.69 -12.63
C LEU A 251 -14.66 -3.00 -14.13
N LEU A 252 -13.79 -2.28 -14.83
CA LEU A 252 -13.56 -2.43 -16.27
C LEU A 252 -12.39 -3.38 -16.59
N GLY A 253 -11.90 -4.14 -15.60
CA GLY A 253 -10.86 -5.15 -15.79
C GLY A 253 -9.45 -4.60 -15.99
N GLY A 254 -9.25 -3.31 -15.74
CA GLY A 254 -7.95 -2.66 -15.75
C GLY A 254 -7.16 -2.90 -14.47
N ARG A 255 -5.98 -2.30 -14.41
CA ARG A 255 -5.17 -2.22 -13.20
C ARG A 255 -4.77 -0.79 -12.95
N LEU A 256 -5.19 -0.23 -11.83
CA LEU A 256 -4.62 1.00 -11.32
C LEU A 256 -3.21 0.66 -10.80
N VAL A 257 -2.19 1.22 -11.43
CA VAL A 257 -0.78 0.90 -11.13
C VAL A 257 -0.32 1.71 -9.92
N LYS A 258 -0.51 3.04 -9.99
CA LYS A 258 -0.10 3.99 -8.96
C LYS A 258 -0.70 5.38 -9.21
N PHE A 259 -0.65 6.21 -8.18
CA PHE A 259 -0.79 7.66 -8.27
C PHE A 259 0.59 8.33 -8.29
N ILE A 260 0.69 9.46 -8.99
CA ILE A 260 1.86 10.33 -9.12
C ILE A 260 1.37 11.75 -8.83
N GLY A 261 1.18 12.07 -7.55
CA GLY A 261 0.46 13.29 -7.17
C GLY A 261 -1.02 13.19 -7.53
N ASP A 262 -1.52 14.15 -8.30
CA ASP A 262 -2.89 14.22 -8.85
C ASP A 262 -3.07 13.50 -10.20
N GLU A 263 -1.99 12.92 -10.73
CA GLU A 263 -1.99 12.07 -11.90
C GLU A 263 -2.12 10.60 -11.49
N LEU A 264 -2.94 9.82 -12.20
CA LEU A 264 -3.00 8.37 -12.05
C LEU A 264 -2.40 7.68 -13.26
N MET A 265 -1.84 6.49 -13.03
CA MET A 265 -1.40 5.57 -14.07
C MET A 265 -2.21 4.28 -13.99
N PHE A 266 -2.81 3.87 -15.10
CA PHE A 266 -3.48 2.59 -15.22
C PHE A 266 -3.00 1.81 -16.45
N VAL A 267 -3.24 0.50 -16.43
CA VAL A 267 -3.03 -0.37 -17.59
C VAL A 267 -4.23 -1.25 -17.88
N ALA A 268 -4.41 -1.60 -19.14
CA ALA A 268 -5.40 -2.56 -19.62
C ALA A 268 -4.78 -3.55 -20.61
N SER A 269 -5.37 -4.73 -20.74
CA SER A 269 -4.83 -5.80 -21.61
C SER A 269 -4.91 -5.47 -23.10
N GLY A 270 -5.70 -4.48 -23.50
CA GLY A 270 -5.78 -4.03 -24.89
C GLY A 270 -6.29 -2.60 -25.07
N PRO A 271 -6.23 -2.09 -26.31
CA PRO A 271 -6.60 -0.71 -26.65
C PRO A 271 -8.05 -0.35 -26.35
N SER A 272 -8.99 -1.26 -26.67
CA SER A 272 -10.43 -1.03 -26.46
C SER A 272 -10.79 -0.91 -24.98
N GLU A 273 -10.28 -1.84 -24.16
CA GLU A 273 -10.47 -1.80 -22.72
C GLU A 273 -9.84 -0.54 -22.11
N GLY A 274 -8.66 -0.15 -22.60
CA GLY A 274 -8.01 1.09 -22.20
C GLY A 274 -8.84 2.34 -22.51
N CYS A 275 -9.36 2.48 -23.73
CA CYS A 275 -10.22 3.61 -24.12
C CYS A 275 -11.51 3.66 -23.30
N THR A 276 -12.09 2.49 -23.00
CA THR A 276 -13.30 2.40 -22.17
C THR A 276 -13.03 2.92 -20.75
N ILE A 277 -11.92 2.47 -20.13
CA ILE A 277 -11.50 2.97 -18.81
C ILE A 277 -11.25 4.48 -18.83
N ALA A 278 -10.51 4.99 -19.81
CA ALA A 278 -10.20 6.41 -19.90
C ALA A 278 -11.46 7.28 -20.07
N THR A 279 -12.42 6.81 -20.87
CA THR A 279 -13.71 7.51 -21.07
C THR A 279 -14.53 7.56 -19.78
N GLU A 280 -14.57 6.45 -19.03
CA GLU A 280 -15.28 6.42 -17.76
C GLU A 280 -14.61 7.31 -16.71
N LEU A 281 -13.27 7.31 -16.64
CA LEU A 281 -12.51 8.22 -15.77
C LEU A 281 -12.76 9.70 -16.11
N LEU A 282 -12.79 10.06 -17.40
CA LEU A 282 -13.16 11.41 -17.85
C LEU A 282 -14.54 11.81 -17.32
N THR A 283 -15.52 10.92 -17.46
CA THR A 283 -16.91 11.14 -17.01
C THR A 283 -16.98 11.30 -15.50
N ALA A 284 -16.36 10.37 -14.79
CA ALA A 284 -16.44 10.25 -13.35
C ALA A 284 -15.78 11.44 -12.65
N PHE A 285 -14.62 11.88 -13.12
CA PHE A 285 -13.96 13.08 -12.58
C PHE A 285 -14.59 14.37 -13.07
N GLY A 286 -15.09 14.42 -14.31
CA GLY A 286 -15.78 15.59 -14.87
C GLY A 286 -17.13 15.90 -14.22
N ALA A 287 -17.72 14.96 -13.46
CA ALA A 287 -18.91 15.22 -12.66
C ALA A 287 -18.68 16.26 -11.54
N ASP A 288 -17.43 16.49 -11.12
CA ASP A 288 -17.06 17.62 -10.28
C ASP A 288 -16.65 18.80 -11.17
N SER A 289 -17.49 19.84 -11.23
CA SER A 289 -17.27 21.01 -12.10
C SER A 289 -16.01 21.82 -11.79
N SER A 290 -15.37 21.58 -10.65
CA SER A 290 -14.10 22.22 -10.28
C SER A 290 -12.87 21.48 -10.82
N LEU A 291 -13.07 20.31 -11.41
CA LEU A 291 -12.02 19.46 -11.97
C LEU A 291 -12.27 19.26 -13.46
N THR A 292 -11.20 19.17 -14.24
CA THR A 292 -11.33 18.82 -15.66
C THR A 292 -10.21 17.85 -16.02
N PRO A 293 -10.49 16.54 -16.02
CA PRO A 293 -9.46 15.54 -16.29
C PRO A 293 -8.92 15.69 -17.72
N ARG A 294 -7.64 15.43 -17.89
CA ARG A 294 -6.98 15.27 -19.19
C ARG A 294 -6.06 14.07 -19.13
N GLY A 295 -5.54 13.61 -20.26
CA GLY A 295 -4.68 12.45 -20.21
C GLY A 295 -4.04 12.04 -21.52
N GLY A 296 -3.26 10.97 -21.41
CA GLY A 296 -2.44 10.44 -22.47
C GLY A 296 -2.45 8.92 -22.45
N MET A 297 -2.60 8.30 -23.61
CA MET A 297 -2.55 6.84 -23.72
C MET A 297 -1.70 6.36 -24.89
N ALA A 298 -1.05 5.22 -24.68
CA ALA A 298 -0.31 4.50 -25.70
C ALA A 298 -0.56 3.00 -25.57
N TYR A 299 -0.46 2.28 -26.69
CA TYR A 299 -0.51 0.82 -26.72
C TYR A 299 0.77 0.29 -27.35
N GLY A 300 1.38 -0.70 -26.69
CA GLY A 300 2.62 -1.28 -27.18
C GLY A 300 3.35 -2.09 -26.11
N PRO A 301 4.55 -2.59 -26.43
CA PRO A 301 5.34 -3.41 -25.51
C PRO A 301 5.75 -2.61 -24.28
N VAL A 302 5.65 -3.24 -23.12
CA VAL A 302 6.12 -2.75 -21.83
C VAL A 302 6.83 -3.85 -21.06
N LEU A 303 7.84 -3.46 -20.29
CA LEU A 303 8.48 -4.31 -19.31
C LEU A 303 7.68 -4.23 -18.00
N ALA A 304 6.97 -5.29 -17.64
CA ALA A 304 6.33 -5.41 -16.33
C ALA A 304 7.36 -5.87 -15.29
N ARG A 305 7.65 -5.04 -14.29
CA ARG A 305 8.68 -5.33 -13.28
C ARG A 305 8.25 -4.83 -11.92
N VAL A 306 8.28 -5.72 -10.92
CA VAL A 306 8.06 -5.36 -9.50
C VAL A 306 6.73 -4.63 -9.28
N GLY A 307 5.70 -5.05 -10.02
CA GLY A 307 4.37 -4.44 -9.96
C GLY A 307 4.21 -3.14 -10.74
N ASP A 308 5.25 -2.62 -11.39
CA ASP A 308 5.22 -1.41 -12.22
C ASP A 308 5.49 -1.73 -13.71
N TYR A 309 5.39 -0.72 -14.58
CA TYR A 309 5.58 -0.86 -16.02
C TYR A 309 6.58 0.19 -16.55
N PHE A 310 7.47 -0.26 -17.43
CA PHE A 310 8.53 0.57 -18.01
C PHE A 310 8.60 0.39 -19.53
N GLY A 311 9.14 1.40 -20.22
CA GLY A 311 9.42 1.32 -21.65
C GLY A 311 8.97 2.56 -22.42
N SER A 312 9.23 2.55 -23.72
CA SER A 312 8.86 3.64 -24.63
C SER A 312 7.35 3.91 -24.64
N THR A 313 6.51 2.88 -24.54
CA THR A 313 5.05 2.99 -24.46
C THR A 313 4.60 3.82 -23.25
N VAL A 314 5.17 3.55 -22.06
CA VAL A 314 4.86 4.30 -20.84
C VAL A 314 5.31 5.76 -20.96
N ASN A 315 6.53 5.96 -21.48
CA ASN A 315 7.08 7.30 -21.71
C ASN A 315 6.21 8.09 -22.69
N LEU A 316 5.73 7.45 -23.75
CA LEU A 316 4.87 8.07 -24.75
C LEU A 316 3.53 8.49 -24.14
N ALA A 317 2.85 7.59 -23.42
CA ALA A 317 1.59 7.87 -22.76
C ALA A 317 1.70 9.05 -21.77
N SER A 318 2.71 9.06 -20.89
CA SER A 318 2.93 10.16 -19.93
C SER A 318 3.19 11.51 -20.61
N ARG A 319 3.92 11.53 -21.73
CA ARG A 319 4.21 12.77 -22.46
C ARG A 319 3.01 13.33 -23.22
N LEU A 320 2.02 12.50 -23.53
CA LEU A 320 0.79 12.95 -24.18
C LEU A 320 -0.10 13.75 -23.24
N VAL A 321 -0.04 13.51 -21.93
CA VAL A 321 -0.79 14.26 -20.90
C VAL A 321 -0.50 15.76 -21.00
N ASP A 322 0.78 16.13 -21.10
CA ASP A 322 1.24 17.52 -21.23
C ASP A 322 0.71 18.22 -22.50
N GLN A 323 0.28 17.46 -23.51
CA GLN A 323 -0.19 17.97 -24.80
C GLN A 323 -1.73 17.97 -24.91
N ALA A 324 -2.42 17.30 -23.99
CA ALA A 324 -3.86 17.21 -23.97
C ALA A 324 -4.46 18.49 -23.35
N VAL A 325 -5.53 19.00 -23.96
CA VAL A 325 -6.32 20.06 -23.33
C VAL A 325 -7.22 19.49 -22.23
N PRO A 326 -7.70 20.31 -21.27
CA PRO A 326 -8.66 19.84 -20.28
C PRO A 326 -9.91 19.21 -20.93
N GLY A 327 -10.27 18.00 -20.51
CA GLY A 327 -11.40 17.22 -21.04
C GLY A 327 -11.04 16.29 -22.20
N GLU A 328 -9.76 16.23 -22.57
CA GLU A 328 -9.25 15.42 -23.67
C GLU A 328 -8.30 14.32 -23.17
N ILE A 329 -8.43 13.12 -23.74
CA ILE A 329 -7.40 12.09 -23.66
C ILE A 329 -6.76 11.97 -25.05
N LEU A 330 -5.46 12.27 -25.15
CA LEU A 330 -4.71 12.05 -26.38
C LEU A 330 -4.18 10.62 -26.45
N VAL A 331 -4.33 9.98 -27.59
CA VAL A 331 -3.87 8.61 -27.83
C VAL A 331 -2.93 8.52 -29.03
N THR A 332 -2.00 7.58 -28.99
CA THR A 332 -1.13 7.24 -30.13
C THR A 332 -1.93 6.67 -31.30
N ARG A 333 -1.41 6.81 -32.53
CA ARG A 333 -2.00 6.19 -33.73
C ARG A 333 -2.23 4.68 -33.56
N GLU A 334 -1.24 3.98 -33.04
CA GLU A 334 -1.24 2.51 -32.92
C GLU A 334 -2.39 2.03 -32.02
N LEU A 335 -2.64 2.76 -30.92
CA LEU A 335 -3.78 2.53 -30.04
C LEU A 335 -5.09 2.86 -30.77
N ALA A 336 -5.14 4.00 -31.47
CA ALA A 336 -6.36 4.42 -32.16
C ALA A 336 -6.86 3.39 -33.18
N GLU A 337 -5.95 2.91 -34.03
CA GLU A 337 -6.22 1.93 -35.09
C GLU A 337 -6.72 0.57 -34.55
N GLN A 338 -6.35 0.21 -33.33
CA GLN A 338 -6.68 -1.08 -32.72
C GLN A 338 -7.79 -1.02 -31.66
N SER A 339 -8.24 0.18 -31.29
CA SER A 339 -9.22 0.36 -30.21
C SER A 339 -10.64 -0.01 -30.60
N GLY A 340 -11.02 0.14 -31.87
CA GLY A 340 -12.42 0.07 -32.29
C GLY A 340 -13.29 1.25 -31.79
N HIS A 341 -12.71 2.24 -31.11
CA HIS A 341 -13.40 3.47 -30.71
C HIS A 341 -13.34 4.52 -31.83
N SER A 342 -14.34 5.39 -31.89
CA SER A 342 -14.31 6.57 -32.76
C SER A 342 -13.39 7.61 -32.14
N LEU A 343 -12.25 7.86 -32.79
CA LEU A 343 -11.19 8.75 -32.33
C LEU A 343 -10.86 9.75 -33.42
N GLU A 344 -10.84 11.04 -33.08
CA GLU A 344 -10.64 12.09 -34.07
C GLU A 344 -9.14 12.40 -34.25
N PRO A 345 -8.61 12.54 -35.48
CA PRO A 345 -7.23 12.96 -35.69
C PRO A 345 -6.96 14.32 -35.02
N ALA A 346 -6.01 14.37 -34.09
CA ALA A 346 -5.66 15.58 -33.35
C ALA A 346 -4.33 16.22 -33.84
N GLY A 347 -3.83 15.77 -34.98
CA GLY A 347 -2.61 16.28 -35.62
C GLY A 347 -1.33 15.58 -35.15
N ARG A 348 -0.20 16.29 -35.23
CA ARG A 348 1.10 15.80 -34.74
C ARG A 348 1.58 16.67 -33.58
N ARG A 349 2.15 16.06 -32.54
CA ARG A 349 2.68 16.75 -31.35
C ARG A 349 4.17 16.48 -31.22
N MET A 350 4.95 17.53 -30.96
CA MET A 350 6.35 17.38 -30.61
C MET A 350 6.45 17.08 -29.12
N LEU A 351 6.91 15.88 -28.77
CA LEU A 351 6.99 15.42 -27.39
C LEU A 351 8.41 15.58 -26.86
N LYS A 352 8.54 15.98 -25.60
CA LYS A 352 9.85 16.09 -24.95
C LYS A 352 10.58 14.75 -24.98
N GLY A 353 11.77 14.72 -25.57
CA GLY A 353 12.62 13.52 -25.69
C GLY A 353 12.39 12.71 -26.97
N PHE A 354 11.52 13.16 -27.88
CA PHE A 354 11.29 12.52 -29.19
C PHE A 354 11.93 13.35 -30.30
N ALA A 355 12.53 12.66 -31.28
CA ALA A 355 13.19 13.31 -32.42
C ALA A 355 12.21 13.83 -33.48
N GLU A 356 11.04 13.18 -33.61
CA GLU A 356 10.03 13.53 -34.59
C GLU A 356 8.65 13.77 -33.94
N PRO A 357 7.79 14.62 -34.55
CA PRO A 357 6.42 14.79 -34.08
C PRO A 357 5.60 13.51 -34.19
N VAL A 358 4.95 13.12 -33.10
CA VAL A 358 4.09 11.93 -33.00
C VAL A 358 2.68 12.25 -33.46
N ALA A 359 2.08 11.41 -34.30
CA ALA A 359 0.68 11.54 -34.69
C ALA A 359 -0.24 11.10 -33.54
N VAL A 360 -1.23 11.93 -33.22
CA VAL A 360 -2.12 11.73 -32.08
C VAL A 360 -3.58 11.81 -32.50
N TYR A 361 -4.42 11.12 -31.75
CA TYR A 361 -5.87 11.11 -31.88
C TYR A 361 -6.50 11.52 -30.56
N SER A 362 -7.66 12.14 -30.63
CA SER A 362 -8.41 12.61 -29.48
C SER A 362 -9.50 11.62 -29.13
N LEU A 363 -9.46 11.13 -27.90
CA LEU A 363 -10.59 10.47 -27.24
C LEU A 363 -11.33 11.54 -26.44
N THR A 364 -12.32 12.14 -27.10
CA THR A 364 -13.28 13.06 -26.47
C THR A 364 -14.56 12.32 -26.13
N GLN A 365 -15.17 12.63 -24.99
CA GLN A 365 -16.60 12.43 -24.85
C GLN A 365 -17.33 13.40 -25.78
N VAL A 366 -17.68 12.95 -26.99
CA VAL A 366 -18.73 13.62 -27.74
C VAL A 366 -20.05 12.96 -27.38
N GLN A 367 -20.76 13.54 -26.42
CA GLN A 367 -22.20 13.79 -26.55
C GLN A 367 -22.67 14.82 -25.53
N LYS A 368 -23.11 15.96 -26.05
CA LYS A 368 -24.03 16.89 -25.40
C LYS A 368 -25.45 16.33 -25.41
#